data_AF-A0A530ZP28-F1
#
_entry.id   AF-A0A530ZP28-F1
#
_cell.length_a   1.000
_cell.length_b   1.000
_cell.length_c   1.000
_cell.angle_alpha   90.00
_cell.angle_beta   90.00
_cell.angle_gamma   90.00
#
_symmetry.space_group_name_H-M   'P 1'
#
loop_
_entity.id
_entity.type
_entity.pdbx_description
1 polymer ?
#
loop_
_entity_poly.entity_id
_entity_poly.type
_entity_poly.pdbx_seq_one_letter_code
_entity_poly.pdbx_strand_id
1 'polypeptide(L)'
;AGLDQWLKKRGIVALSGIDTRALTALIREKGMPNAVIAHAPDGIFDIDDLKRRAAAWSGLIGLDLAKEVTSGQSSVWRETPWVWDEGFGEQIDPSMHVVAIDYGVKRNILRLLAGLGAKVTVVPASTGAEE
;
A
#
# COMPACT_ATOMS: atom_id res chain seq x y z
N ALA A 1 19.09 2.44 -10.60
CA ALA A 1 18.07 3.50 -10.44
C ALA A 1 17.90 3.78 -8.96
N GLY A 2 18.11 5.02 -8.52
CA GLY A 2 17.94 5.41 -7.12
C GLY A 2 16.49 5.69 -6.74
N LEU A 3 16.21 5.83 -5.45
CA LEU A 3 14.87 6.12 -4.91
C LEU A 3 14.24 7.38 -5.54
N ASP A 4 15.02 8.46 -5.70
CA ASP A 4 14.57 9.72 -6.35
C ASP A 4 13.97 9.47 -7.75
N GLN A 5 14.70 8.74 -8.59
CA GLN A 5 14.25 8.44 -9.96
C GLN A 5 12.97 7.58 -9.95
N TRP A 6 12.86 6.65 -8.99
CA TRP A 6 11.68 5.80 -8.87
C TRP A 6 10.43 6.59 -8.43
N LEU A 7 10.57 7.52 -7.48
CA LEU A 7 9.48 8.40 -7.03
C LEU A 7 8.99 9.29 -8.16
N LYS A 8 9.91 9.95 -8.89
CA LYS A 8 9.59 10.80 -10.04
C LYS A 8 8.83 10.05 -11.13
N LYS A 9 9.25 8.84 -11.46
CA LYS A 9 8.56 7.98 -12.46
C LYS A 9 7.13 7.60 -12.07
N ARG A 10 6.80 7.63 -10.78
CA ARG A 10 5.48 7.27 -10.25
C ARG A 10 4.62 8.47 -9.86
N GLY A 11 5.11 9.69 -10.07
CA GLY A 11 4.39 10.91 -9.68
C GLY A 11 4.22 11.05 -8.16
N ILE A 12 5.08 10.44 -7.36
CA ILE A 12 5.01 10.50 -5.89
C ILE A 12 5.80 11.72 -5.42
N VAL A 13 5.13 12.66 -4.77
CA VAL A 13 5.76 13.80 -4.08
C VAL A 13 6.38 13.31 -2.78
N ALA A 14 7.66 13.63 -2.56
CA ALA A 14 8.39 13.28 -1.34
C ALA A 14 9.22 14.47 -0.85
N LEU A 15 9.52 14.47 0.46
CA LEU A 15 10.29 15.51 1.14
C LEU A 15 11.44 14.86 1.94
N SER A 16 12.61 15.50 1.94
CA SER A 16 13.78 15.09 2.72
C SER A 16 14.44 16.29 3.40
N GLY A 17 15.28 16.05 4.41
CA GLY A 17 15.99 17.12 5.12
C GLY A 17 15.18 17.80 6.23
N ILE A 18 14.01 17.24 6.58
CA ILE A 18 13.23 17.66 7.75
C ILE A 18 13.66 16.90 9.00
N ASP A 19 13.39 17.48 10.16
CA ASP A 19 13.53 16.77 11.43
C ASP A 19 12.39 15.77 11.63
N THR A 20 12.58 14.55 11.11
CA THR A 20 11.61 13.45 11.27
C THR A 20 11.48 12.99 12.72
N ARG A 21 12.47 13.26 13.59
CA ARG A 21 12.39 12.95 15.03
C ARG A 21 11.43 13.91 15.73
N ALA A 22 11.54 15.22 15.46
CA ALA A 22 10.59 16.22 15.98
C ALA A 22 9.17 15.95 15.47
N LEU A 23 9.01 15.62 14.19
CA LEU A 23 7.71 15.26 13.62
C LEU A 23 7.11 14.01 14.31
N THR A 24 7.93 12.99 14.55
CA THR A 24 7.48 11.77 15.25
C THR A 24 7.08 12.06 16.69
N ALA A 25 7.82 12.92 17.40
CA ALA A 25 7.47 13.34 18.76
C ALA A 25 6.14 14.09 18.79
N LEU A 26 5.94 15.01 17.85
CA LEU A 26 4.69 15.77 17.72
C LEU A 26 3.48 14.85 17.47
N ILE A 27 3.59 13.89 16.55
CA ILE A 27 2.50 12.92 16.26
C ILE A 27 2.20 12.05 17.49
N ARG A 28 3.22 11.61 18.21
CA ARG A 28 3.05 10.79 19.42
C ARG A 28 2.33 11.57 20.53
N GLU A 29 2.62 12.85 20.69
CA GLU A 29 2.07 13.68 21.77
C GLU A 29 0.69 14.27 21.44
N LYS A 30 0.44 14.62 20.17
CA LYS A 30 -0.78 15.34 19.75
C LYS A 30 -1.73 14.52 18.87
N GLY A 31 -1.36 13.29 18.53
CA GLY A 31 -2.09 12.46 17.58
C GLY A 31 -1.72 12.76 16.12
N MET A 32 -2.24 11.95 15.21
CA MET A 32 -1.95 12.07 13.77
C MET A 32 -2.67 13.28 13.16
N PRO A 33 -1.96 14.31 12.66
CA PRO A 33 -2.57 15.41 11.95
C PRO A 33 -2.85 15.04 10.49
N ASN A 34 -3.84 15.71 9.90
CA ASN A 34 -3.92 15.78 8.44
C ASN A 34 -2.77 16.65 7.92
N ALA A 35 -2.14 16.25 6.82
CA ALA A 35 -1.01 16.96 6.26
C ALA A 35 -1.07 16.97 4.73
N VAL A 36 -0.44 17.99 4.13
CA VAL A 36 -0.26 18.11 2.69
C VAL A 36 1.22 18.34 2.41
N ILE A 37 1.74 17.64 1.41
CA ILE A 37 3.06 17.90 0.82
C ILE A 37 2.82 18.45 -0.58
N ALA A 38 3.43 19.59 -0.89
CA ALA A 38 3.31 20.24 -2.18
C ALA A 38 4.68 20.34 -2.87
N HIS A 39 4.68 20.23 -4.19
CA HIS A 39 5.85 20.44 -5.03
C HIS A 39 5.50 21.50 -6.09
N ALA A 40 6.23 22.62 -6.06
CA ALA A 40 6.09 23.73 -7.00
C ALA A 40 7.49 24.06 -7.57
N PRO A 41 7.76 23.77 -8.86
CA PRO A 41 9.07 24.02 -9.47
C PRO A 41 9.50 25.48 -9.49
N ASP A 42 8.53 26.40 -9.50
CA ASP A 42 8.74 27.85 -9.44
C ASP A 42 9.00 28.37 -8.01
N GLY A 43 8.87 27.51 -7.00
CA GLY A 43 9.03 27.85 -5.59
C GLY A 43 7.88 28.66 -5.00
N ILE A 44 6.76 28.81 -5.73
CA ILE A 44 5.62 29.60 -5.27
C ILE A 44 4.62 28.67 -4.56
N PHE A 45 4.38 28.92 -3.29
CA PHE A 45 3.46 28.12 -2.47
C PHE A 45 2.39 29.01 -1.83
N ASP A 46 1.12 28.70 -2.06
CA ASP A 46 0.01 29.26 -1.28
C ASP A 46 -0.15 28.47 0.01
N ILE A 47 0.55 28.91 1.06
CA ILE A 47 0.56 28.25 2.36
C ILE A 47 -0.83 28.22 3.00
N ASP A 48 -1.64 29.26 2.80
CA ASP A 48 -2.98 29.32 3.37
C ASP A 48 -3.92 28.34 2.67
N ASP A 49 -3.78 28.18 1.35
CA ASP A 49 -4.49 27.12 0.63
C ASP A 49 -4.09 25.72 1.08
N LEU A 50 -2.80 25.44 1.23
CA LEU A 50 -2.32 24.15 1.70
C LEU A 50 -2.86 23.81 3.09
N LYS A 51 -2.92 24.79 3.99
CA LYS A 51 -3.54 24.64 5.32
C LYS A 51 -5.04 24.37 5.21
N ARG A 52 -5.77 25.11 4.36
CA ARG A 52 -7.20 24.87 4.13
C ARG A 52 -7.45 23.46 3.61
N ARG A 53 -6.66 22.99 2.65
CA ARG A 53 -6.74 21.63 2.08
C ARG A 53 -6.47 20.55 3.13
N ALA A 54 -5.44 20.73 3.96
CA ALA A 54 -5.14 19.80 5.05
C ALA A 54 -6.30 19.72 6.06
N ALA A 55 -6.86 20.87 6.45
CA ALA A 55 -7.99 20.94 7.38
C ALA A 55 -9.29 20.39 6.80
N ALA A 56 -9.52 20.54 5.49
CA ALA A 56 -10.73 20.10 4.81
C ALA A 56 -10.76 18.58 4.50
N TRP A 57 -9.63 17.88 4.61
CA TRP A 57 -9.61 16.44 4.35
C TRP A 57 -10.39 15.69 5.45
N SER A 58 -11.36 14.86 5.04
CA SER A 58 -12.28 14.15 5.94
C SER A 58 -11.62 13.11 6.85
N GLY A 59 -10.34 12.83 6.65
CA GLY A 59 -9.63 11.76 7.34
C GLY A 59 -10.00 10.38 6.79
N LEU A 60 -9.55 9.34 7.48
CA LEU A 60 -9.74 7.94 7.10
C LEU A 60 -11.02 7.30 7.67
N ILE A 61 -11.59 7.90 8.72
CA ILE A 61 -12.71 7.30 9.47
C ILE A 61 -13.95 7.29 8.57
N GLY A 62 -14.54 6.10 8.39
CA GLY A 62 -15.74 5.90 7.57
C GLY A 62 -15.49 5.79 6.07
N LEU A 63 -14.23 5.82 5.61
CA LEU A 63 -13.88 5.57 4.21
C LEU A 63 -13.67 4.08 3.97
N ASP A 64 -14.46 3.49 3.08
CA ASP A 64 -14.13 2.21 2.47
C ASP A 64 -13.06 2.42 1.40
N LEU A 65 -11.81 2.23 1.80
CA LEU A 65 -10.65 2.30 0.89
C LEU A 65 -10.36 0.94 0.24
N ALA A 66 -10.95 -0.15 0.73
CA ALA A 66 -10.69 -1.48 0.22
C ALA A 66 -11.20 -1.61 -1.23
N LYS A 67 -12.36 -1.00 -1.52
CA LYS A 67 -12.91 -0.94 -2.89
C LYS A 67 -11.99 -0.24 -3.91
N GLU A 68 -11.13 0.67 -3.47
CA GLU A 68 -10.24 1.44 -4.35
C GLU A 68 -8.94 0.67 -4.66
N VAL A 69 -8.59 -0.32 -3.85
CA VAL A 69 -7.30 -1.04 -3.94
C VAL A 69 -7.46 -2.54 -4.22
N THR A 70 -8.69 -3.05 -4.19
CA THR A 70 -9.00 -4.46 -4.49
C THR A 70 -8.64 -4.83 -5.93
N SER A 71 -8.37 -6.11 -6.16
CA SER A 71 -8.16 -6.64 -7.51
C SER A 71 -9.39 -6.47 -8.39
N GLY A 72 -9.18 -6.13 -9.66
CA GLY A 72 -10.27 -6.01 -10.63
C GLY A 72 -10.83 -7.34 -11.13
N GLN A 73 -10.11 -8.45 -10.91
CA GLN A 73 -10.52 -9.79 -11.30
C GLN A 73 -9.87 -10.84 -10.41
N SER A 74 -10.53 -12.00 -10.30
CA SER A 74 -9.98 -13.15 -9.60
C SER A 74 -8.71 -13.67 -10.28
N SER A 75 -7.73 -14.09 -9.49
CA SER A 75 -6.45 -14.60 -10.00
C SER A 75 -5.88 -15.69 -9.11
N VAL A 76 -5.03 -16.55 -9.66
CA VAL A 76 -4.33 -17.58 -8.89
C VAL A 76 -2.93 -17.08 -8.57
N TRP A 77 -2.54 -17.14 -7.30
CA TRP A 77 -1.20 -16.83 -6.84
C TRP A 77 -0.40 -18.11 -6.60
N ARG A 78 0.83 -18.17 -7.14
CA ARG A 78 1.74 -19.31 -7.01
C ARG A 78 3.14 -18.94 -6.53
N GLU A 79 3.54 -17.68 -6.61
CA GLU A 79 4.88 -17.23 -6.21
C GLU A 79 5.10 -17.50 -4.70
N THR A 80 6.20 -18.16 -4.33
CA THR A 80 6.54 -18.50 -2.94
C THR A 80 7.43 -17.42 -2.30
N PRO A 81 7.79 -17.50 -1.00
CA PRO A 81 8.66 -16.50 -0.38
C PRO A 81 10.02 -16.44 -1.07
N TRP A 82 10.63 -15.26 -1.04
CA TRP A 82 11.97 -15.08 -1.57
C TRP A 82 13.01 -15.83 -0.71
N VAL A 83 13.91 -16.53 -1.37
CA VAL A 83 15.05 -17.21 -0.75
C VAL A 83 16.35 -16.59 -1.26
N TRP A 84 17.30 -16.40 -0.35
CA TRP A 84 18.61 -15.81 -0.66
C TRP A 84 19.34 -16.64 -1.71
N ASP A 85 19.93 -15.98 -2.71
CA ASP A 85 20.58 -16.57 -3.89
C ASP A 85 19.72 -17.48 -4.80
N GLU A 86 18.44 -17.70 -4.47
CA GLU A 86 17.52 -18.53 -5.26
C GLU A 86 16.40 -17.70 -5.92
N GLY A 87 15.96 -16.62 -5.27
CA GLY A 87 14.87 -15.79 -5.77
C GLY A 87 13.50 -16.23 -5.27
N PHE A 88 12.46 -15.89 -6.03
CA PHE A 88 11.12 -16.39 -5.77
C PHE A 88 10.94 -17.76 -6.43
N GLY A 89 10.35 -18.71 -5.72
CA GLY A 89 9.92 -19.98 -6.28
C GLY A 89 8.45 -19.97 -6.72
N GLU A 90 7.96 -21.14 -7.12
CA GLU A 90 6.57 -21.35 -7.52
C GLU A 90 5.97 -22.58 -6.82
N GLN A 91 4.73 -22.46 -6.36
CA GLN A 91 3.94 -23.56 -5.83
C GLN A 91 3.35 -24.39 -6.97
N ILE A 92 3.83 -25.63 -7.11
CA ILE A 92 3.47 -26.55 -8.20
C ILE A 92 2.64 -27.76 -7.75
N ASP A 93 2.71 -28.14 -6.47
CA ASP A 93 2.01 -29.31 -5.91
C ASP A 93 1.31 -28.94 -4.59
N PRO A 94 0.18 -28.21 -4.68
CA PRO A 94 -0.50 -27.69 -3.51
C PRO A 94 -1.26 -28.78 -2.75
N SER A 95 -1.09 -28.82 -1.42
CA SER A 95 -1.85 -29.69 -0.52
C SER A 95 -3.14 -29.04 0.01
N MET A 96 -3.29 -27.73 -0.18
CA MET A 96 -4.43 -26.94 0.30
C MET A 96 -4.90 -25.96 -0.77
N HIS A 97 -6.17 -25.54 -0.69
CA HIS A 97 -6.72 -24.45 -1.49
C HIS A 97 -7.29 -23.38 -0.56
N VAL A 98 -6.77 -22.15 -0.69
CA VAL A 98 -7.20 -20.98 0.09
C VAL A 98 -7.79 -19.94 -0.86
N VAL A 99 -8.98 -19.46 -0.54
CA VAL A 99 -9.56 -18.27 -1.18
C VAL A 99 -9.21 -17.05 -0.32
N ALA A 100 -8.57 -16.04 -0.93
CA ALA A 100 -8.16 -14.81 -0.28
C ALA A 100 -8.95 -13.63 -0.85
N ILE A 101 -9.80 -13.01 -0.03
CA ILE A 101 -10.52 -11.78 -0.41
C ILE A 101 -9.55 -10.60 -0.36
N ASP A 102 -9.42 -9.88 -1.47
CA ASP A 102 -8.45 -8.80 -1.61
C ASP A 102 -9.00 -7.47 -1.11
N TYR A 103 -8.68 -7.12 0.13
CA TYR A 103 -8.90 -5.79 0.69
C TYR A 103 -7.65 -4.89 0.64
N GLY A 104 -6.78 -5.09 -0.35
CA GLY A 104 -5.44 -4.49 -0.41
C GLY A 104 -4.37 -5.43 0.13
N VAL A 105 -4.45 -6.72 -0.23
CA VAL A 105 -3.57 -7.76 0.28
C VAL A 105 -2.12 -7.51 -0.17
N LYS A 106 -1.19 -7.61 0.77
CA LYS A 106 0.24 -7.56 0.46
C LYS A 106 0.66 -8.88 -0.19
N ARG A 107 1.37 -8.80 -1.32
CA ARG A 107 1.94 -9.97 -2.03
C ARG A 107 2.66 -10.95 -1.11
N ASN A 108 3.35 -10.46 -0.08
CA ASN A 108 4.08 -11.34 0.83
C ASN A 108 3.18 -12.25 1.69
N ILE A 109 1.94 -11.86 1.96
CA ILE A 109 0.95 -12.74 2.62
C ILE A 109 0.64 -13.93 1.71
N LEU A 110 0.37 -13.65 0.42
CA LEU A 110 0.09 -14.67 -0.59
C LEU A 110 1.29 -15.60 -0.80
N ARG A 111 2.50 -15.05 -0.81
CA ARG A 111 3.74 -15.83 -0.87
C ARG A 111 3.89 -16.79 0.29
N LEU A 112 3.64 -16.32 1.51
CA LEU A 112 3.74 -17.17 2.70
C LEU A 112 2.72 -18.31 2.67
N LEU A 113 1.48 -18.06 2.24
CA LEU A 113 0.48 -19.10 2.03
C LEU A 113 0.93 -20.12 0.97
N ALA A 114 1.42 -19.65 -0.18
CA ALA A 114 1.94 -20.52 -1.23
C ALA A 114 3.15 -21.36 -0.77
N GLY A 115 4.06 -20.77 0.01
CA GLY A 115 5.19 -21.46 0.61
C GLY A 115 4.79 -22.52 1.64
N LEU A 116 3.59 -22.41 2.23
CA LEU A 116 3.02 -23.42 3.13
C LEU A 116 2.24 -24.52 2.38
N GLY A 117 2.29 -24.56 1.05
CA GLY A 117 1.61 -25.58 0.26
C GLY A 117 0.21 -25.20 -0.23
N ALA A 118 -0.20 -23.94 -0.09
CA ALA A 118 -1.52 -23.51 -0.57
C ALA A 118 -1.50 -23.08 -2.04
N LYS A 119 -2.48 -23.55 -2.81
CA LYS A 119 -2.98 -22.82 -3.98
C LYS A 119 -3.81 -21.66 -3.47
N VAL A 120 -3.46 -20.42 -3.82
CA VAL A 120 -4.22 -19.25 -3.39
C VAL A 120 -5.02 -18.68 -4.55
N THR A 121 -6.34 -18.60 -4.40
CA THR A 121 -7.21 -17.85 -5.33
C THR A 121 -7.54 -16.51 -4.69
N VAL A 122 -7.02 -15.45 -5.27
CA VAL A 122 -7.31 -14.08 -4.85
C VAL A 122 -8.57 -13.63 -5.56
N VAL A 123 -9.55 -13.11 -4.81
CA VAL A 123 -10.84 -12.65 -5.35
C VAL A 123 -11.10 -11.19 -4.96
N PRO A 124 -11.86 -10.41 -5.75
CA PRO A 124 -12.20 -9.04 -5.41
C PRO A 124 -12.92 -8.90 -4.06
N ALA A 125 -12.83 -7.72 -3.45
CA ALA A 125 -13.47 -7.36 -2.19
C ALA A 125 -14.99 -7.55 -2.19
N SER A 126 -15.62 -7.45 -3.36
CA SER A 126 -17.07 -7.57 -3.56
C SER A 126 -17.56 -8.99 -3.81
N THR A 127 -16.68 -9.99 -3.80
CA THR A 127 -17.04 -11.39 -4.11
C THR A 127 -18.00 -11.93 -3.04
N GLY A 128 -19.16 -12.42 -3.47
CA GLY A 128 -20.16 -13.02 -2.57
C GLY A 128 -19.72 -14.38 -2.02
N ALA A 129 -20.31 -14.82 -0.91
CA ALA A 129 -20.00 -16.12 -0.31
C ALA A 129 -20.46 -17.32 -1.15
N GLU A 130 -21.43 -17.12 -2.05
CA GLU A 130 -21.98 -18.14 -2.95
C GLU A 130 -21.14 -18.32 -4.24
N GLU A 131 -20.21 -17.38 -4.50
CA GLU A 131 -19.29 -17.38 -5.65
C GLU A 131 -17.94 -18.03 -5.29
#